data_AF-X0IME9-F1
#
_entry.id   AF-X0IME9-F1
#
_cell.length_a   1.000
_cell.length_b   1.000
_cell.length_c   1.000
_cell.angle_alpha   90.00
_cell.angle_beta   90.00
_cell.angle_gamma   90.00
#
_symmetry.space_group_name_H-M   'P 1'
#
loop_
_entity.id
_entity.type
_entity.pdbx_description
1 polymer ?
#
loop_
_entity_poly.entity_id
_entity_poly.type
_entity_poly.pdbx_seq_one_letter_code
_entity_poly.pdbx_strand_id
1 'polypeptide(L)'
;MSLNSVLERLPAELHKEIASYLVASNSTKSIRSPASICKRCFNILAPFAVQTYRSSEIPKERSQSHNRNLQFLHHIAISHPELVRHVQTLNLHDWGLKSDGTESGLAIRDDEWPVYKRLVDETFPSEGESEIRKQWVKLLEEKWEDALMALLLAVCTNIRTLIYRIPK
;
A
#
# COMPACT_ATOMS: atom_id res chain seq x y z
N MET A 1 -1.43 21.71 -26.51
CA MET A 1 -1.89 20.38 -26.06
C MET A 1 -1.14 20.04 -24.79
N SER A 2 -1.82 19.66 -23.70
CA SER A 2 -1.13 19.24 -22.47
C SER A 2 -0.63 17.80 -22.63
N LEU A 3 0.49 17.46 -22.00
CA LEU A 3 1.04 16.10 -22.01
C LEU A 3 -0.01 15.05 -21.56
N ASN A 4 -0.87 15.44 -20.61
CA ASN A 4 -1.96 14.63 -20.09
C ASN A 4 -2.99 14.27 -21.17
N SER A 5 -3.35 15.23 -22.03
CA SER A 5 -4.31 15.00 -23.14
C SER A 5 -3.78 14.05 -24.21
N VAL A 6 -2.46 13.94 -24.37
CA VAL A 6 -1.82 12.99 -25.29
C VAL A 6 -1.81 11.60 -24.67
N LEU A 7 -1.46 11.51 -23.38
CA LEU A 7 -1.47 10.26 -22.64
C LEU A 7 -2.87 9.63 -22.63
N GLU A 8 -3.94 10.37 -22.43
CA GLU A 8 -5.31 9.82 -22.46
C GLU A 8 -5.71 9.16 -23.79
N ARG A 9 -5.14 9.63 -24.91
CA ARG A 9 -5.47 9.17 -26.26
C ARG A 9 -4.69 7.94 -26.71
N LEU A 10 -3.67 7.52 -25.96
CA LEU A 10 -2.89 6.34 -26.32
C LEU A 10 -3.74 5.06 -26.24
N PRO A 11 -3.47 4.08 -27.11
CA PRO A 11 -3.98 2.72 -26.95
C PRO A 11 -3.56 2.11 -25.61
N ALA A 12 -4.40 1.22 -25.07
CA ALA A 12 -4.14 0.59 -23.77
C ALA A 12 -2.84 -0.23 -23.74
N GLU A 13 -2.43 -0.82 -24.87
CA GLU A 13 -1.18 -1.58 -24.95
C GLU A 13 0.05 -0.67 -24.79
N LEU A 14 0.03 0.54 -25.37
CA LEU A 14 1.12 1.50 -25.17
C LEU A 14 1.16 2.02 -23.73
N HIS A 15 0.01 2.18 -23.07
CA HIS A 15 -0.01 2.49 -21.63
C HIS A 15 0.66 1.40 -20.79
N LYS A 16 0.34 0.13 -21.06
CA LYS A 16 0.94 -1.00 -20.34
C LYS A 16 2.44 -1.08 -20.59
N GLU A 17 2.87 -0.87 -21.83
CA GLU A 17 4.29 -0.90 -22.20
C GLU A 17 5.07 0.22 -21.48
N ILE A 18 4.59 1.47 -21.55
CA ILE A 18 5.19 2.60 -20.83
C ILE A 18 5.21 2.31 -19.32
N ALA A 19 4.11 1.82 -18.75
CA ALA A 19 4.04 1.49 -17.33
C ALA A 19 5.05 0.40 -16.94
N SER A 20 5.20 -0.64 -17.77
CA SER A 20 6.18 -1.71 -17.52
C SER A 20 7.62 -1.19 -17.50
N TYR A 21 7.98 -0.28 -18.42
CA TYR A 21 9.28 0.38 -18.42
C TYR A 21 9.49 1.26 -17.17
N LEU A 22 8.45 1.97 -16.74
CA LEU A 22 8.49 2.80 -15.53
C LEU A 22 8.64 1.95 -14.26
N VAL A 23 8.00 0.78 -14.19
CA VAL A 23 8.19 -0.17 -13.08
C VAL A 23 9.62 -0.71 -13.09
N ALA A 24 10.12 -1.15 -14.25
CA ALA A 24 11.48 -1.69 -14.38
C ALA A 24 12.56 -0.67 -14.00
N SER A 25 12.30 0.63 -14.21
CA SER A 25 13.18 1.73 -13.80
C SER A 25 12.95 2.21 -12.36
N ASN A 26 12.13 1.52 -11.55
CA ASN A 26 11.75 1.92 -10.19
C ASN A 26 11.13 3.32 -10.10
N SER A 27 10.43 3.77 -11.13
CA SER A 27 9.78 5.09 -11.23
C SER A 27 8.26 5.01 -11.04
N THR A 28 7.81 4.29 -10.01
CA THR A 28 6.38 4.09 -9.67
C THR A 28 5.63 5.40 -9.42
N LYS A 29 6.31 6.44 -8.88
CA LYS A 29 5.77 7.80 -8.72
C LYS A 29 5.27 8.39 -10.05
N SER A 30 5.98 8.10 -11.13
CA SER A 30 5.65 8.58 -12.48
C SER A 30 4.42 7.89 -13.08
N ILE A 31 3.99 6.75 -12.49
CA ILE A 31 2.79 6.01 -12.91
C ILE A 31 1.54 6.50 -12.15
N ARG A 32 1.71 6.88 -10.87
CA ARG A 32 0.60 7.34 -10.01
C ARG A 32 -0.08 8.62 -10.53
N SER A 33 0.71 9.58 -11.01
CA SER A 33 0.17 10.84 -11.56
C SER A 33 -0.76 10.58 -12.76
N PRO A 34 -0.35 9.85 -13.81
CA PRO A 34 -1.24 9.49 -14.91
C PRO A 34 -2.45 8.64 -14.50
N ALA A 35 -2.32 7.76 -13.51
CA ALA A 35 -3.44 6.95 -13.01
C ALA A 35 -4.59 7.80 -12.42
N SER A 36 -4.28 9.00 -11.91
CA SER A 36 -5.28 9.92 -11.34
C SER A 36 -6.05 10.75 -12.37
N ILE A 37 -5.65 10.72 -13.65
CA ILE A 37 -6.20 11.60 -14.69
C ILE A 37 -7.62 11.21 -15.08
N CYS A 38 -7.86 9.91 -15.35
CA CYS A 38 -9.18 9.42 -15.73
C CYS A 38 -9.38 7.94 -15.36
N LYS A 39 -10.63 7.49 -15.31
CA LYS A 39 -10.99 6.10 -14.97
C LYS A 39 -10.30 5.05 -15.85
N ARG A 40 -10.16 5.33 -17.16
CA ARG A 40 -9.48 4.43 -18.09
C ARG A 40 -7.99 4.30 -17.75
N CYS A 41 -7.31 5.43 -17.51
CA CYS A 41 -5.91 5.44 -17.11
C CYS A 41 -5.72 4.75 -15.76
N PHE A 42 -6.62 4.98 -14.80
CA PHE A 42 -6.62 4.26 -13.52
C PHE A 42 -6.66 2.74 -13.72
N ASN A 43 -7.67 2.24 -14.45
CA ASN A 43 -7.84 0.79 -14.68
C ASN A 43 -6.63 0.12 -15.32
N ILE A 44 -5.88 0.86 -16.15
CA ILE A 44 -4.69 0.32 -16.84
C ILE A 44 -3.44 0.45 -15.96
N LEU A 45 -3.26 1.58 -15.28
CA LEU A 45 -1.99 1.96 -14.64
C LEU A 45 -1.94 1.65 -13.14
N ALA A 46 -3.08 1.62 -12.45
CA ALA A 46 -3.14 1.33 -11.03
C ALA A 46 -2.46 -0.01 -10.65
N PRO A 47 -2.64 -1.12 -11.40
CA PRO A 47 -1.91 -2.36 -11.16
C PRO A 47 -0.38 -2.19 -11.14
N PHE A 48 0.17 -1.38 -12.05
CA PHE A 48 1.61 -1.10 -12.13
C PHE A 48 2.07 -0.15 -11.02
N ALA A 49 1.22 0.80 -10.63
CA ALA A 49 1.52 1.78 -9.58
C ALA A 49 1.63 1.16 -8.18
N VAL A 50 0.94 0.05 -7.93
CA VAL A 50 0.99 -0.72 -6.67
C VAL A 50 1.96 -1.90 -6.72
N GLN A 51 2.50 -2.24 -7.90
CA GLN A 51 3.34 -3.42 -8.09
C GLN A 51 4.57 -3.42 -7.18
N THR A 52 5.16 -2.24 -6.97
CA THR A 52 6.21 -2.02 -5.98
C THR A 52 5.72 -1.01 -4.96
N TYR A 53 5.53 -1.48 -3.73
CA TYR A 53 5.31 -0.65 -2.57
C TYR A 53 6.64 -0.13 -2.02
N ARG A 54 6.74 1.17 -1.77
CA ARG A 54 7.82 1.79 -1.01
C ARG A 54 7.25 2.89 -0.13
N SER A 55 7.42 2.77 1.18
CA SER A 55 6.84 3.73 2.14
C SER A 55 7.27 5.17 1.87
N SER A 56 8.54 5.41 1.50
CA SER A 56 9.04 6.76 1.17
C SER A 56 8.44 7.41 -0.07
N GLU A 57 7.73 6.66 -0.91
CA GLU A 57 7.14 7.15 -2.16
C GLU A 57 5.69 7.58 -2.04
N ILE A 58 5.09 7.32 -0.87
CA ILE A 58 3.73 7.75 -0.58
C ILE A 58 3.78 9.23 -0.15
N PRO A 59 3.11 10.13 -0.89
CA PRO A 59 3.04 11.52 -0.50
C PRO A 59 2.52 11.62 0.93
N LYS A 60 3.20 12.37 1.80
CA LYS A 60 2.57 12.81 3.06
C LYS A 60 1.51 13.82 2.64
N GLU A 61 0.24 13.50 2.82
CA GLU A 61 -0.80 14.52 2.67
C GLU A 61 -0.56 15.59 3.73
N ARG A 62 -0.34 16.84 3.29
CA ARG A 62 0.10 17.96 4.15
C ARG A 62 -0.88 18.28 5.29
N SER A 63 -2.12 17.79 5.20
CA SER A 63 -3.21 17.98 6.15
C SER A 63 -3.44 16.78 7.08
N GLN A 64 -2.83 15.63 6.82
CA GLN A 64 -3.07 14.41 7.58
C GLN A 64 -1.75 13.83 8.08
N SER A 65 -1.58 13.82 9.39
CA SER A 65 -0.56 13.09 10.14
C SER A 65 -0.74 11.56 10.06
N HIS A 66 -1.15 11.04 8.91
CA HIS A 66 -1.45 9.63 8.73
C HIS A 66 -0.20 8.86 8.32
N ASN A 67 -0.01 7.69 8.93
CA ASN A 67 1.06 6.79 8.60
C ASN A 67 0.94 6.36 7.12
N ARG A 68 2.02 6.52 6.35
CA ARG A 68 2.05 6.20 4.92
C ARG A 68 1.66 4.74 4.62
N ASN A 69 2.01 3.83 5.53
CA ASN A 69 1.67 2.41 5.41
C ASN A 69 0.16 2.21 5.56
N LEU A 70 -0.50 2.94 6.48
CA LEU A 70 -1.97 2.94 6.61
C LEU A 70 -2.65 3.51 5.37
N GLN A 71 -2.13 4.59 4.78
CA GLN A 71 -2.69 5.15 3.54
C GLN A 71 -2.65 4.14 2.39
N PHE A 72 -1.55 3.41 2.26
CA PHE A 72 -1.47 2.35 1.27
C PHE A 72 -2.41 1.20 1.57
N LEU A 73 -2.46 0.75 2.83
CA LEU A 73 -3.36 -0.31 3.25
C LEU A 73 -4.81 0.07 3.00
N HIS A 74 -5.22 1.29 3.33
CA HIS A 74 -6.53 1.83 2.99
C HIS A 74 -6.77 1.77 1.47
N HIS A 75 -5.81 2.25 0.68
CA HIS A 75 -5.94 2.27 -0.77
C HIS A 75 -6.15 0.87 -1.35
N ILE A 76 -5.34 -0.11 -0.96
CA ILE A 76 -5.39 -1.46 -1.55
C ILE A 76 -6.39 -2.37 -0.87
N ALA A 77 -6.73 -2.21 0.42
CA ALA A 77 -7.59 -3.14 1.15
C ALA A 77 -9.03 -2.65 1.30
N ILE A 78 -9.26 -1.33 1.23
CA ILE A 78 -10.59 -0.73 1.41
C ILE A 78 -11.08 -0.11 0.10
N SER A 79 -10.32 0.85 -0.44
CA SER A 79 -10.76 1.60 -1.63
C SER A 79 -10.73 0.77 -2.91
N HIS A 80 -9.68 -0.03 -3.08
CA HIS A 80 -9.41 -0.80 -4.31
C HIS A 80 -8.88 -2.22 -4.00
N PRO A 81 -9.70 -3.09 -3.37
CA PRO A 81 -9.32 -4.47 -3.01
C PRO A 81 -8.78 -5.30 -4.18
N GLU A 82 -9.21 -5.00 -5.41
CA GLU A 82 -8.72 -5.65 -6.62
C GLU A 82 -7.22 -5.42 -6.90
N LEU A 83 -6.61 -4.40 -6.28
CA LEU A 83 -5.21 -4.04 -6.48
C LEU A 83 -4.24 -4.87 -5.63
N VAL A 84 -4.71 -5.49 -4.54
CA VAL A 84 -3.89 -6.29 -3.61
C VAL A 84 -3.06 -7.34 -4.35
N ARG A 85 -3.69 -8.08 -5.28
CA ARG A 85 -3.05 -9.15 -6.06
C ARG A 85 -1.94 -8.66 -6.99
N HIS A 86 -1.87 -7.35 -7.25
CA HIS A 86 -0.86 -6.77 -8.14
C HIS A 86 0.41 -6.35 -7.38
N VAL A 87 0.37 -6.29 -6.05
CA VAL A 87 1.55 -6.02 -5.21
C VAL A 87 2.51 -7.21 -5.28
N GLN A 88 3.70 -6.99 -5.83
CA GLN A 88 4.73 -8.01 -6.00
C GLN A 88 5.99 -7.72 -5.19
N THR A 89 6.29 -6.45 -4.96
CA THR A 89 7.47 -6.02 -4.19
C THR A 89 7.03 -5.17 -3.01
N LEU A 90 7.40 -5.58 -1.81
CA LEU A 90 7.31 -4.75 -0.61
C LEU A 90 8.70 -4.25 -0.25
N ASN A 91 8.92 -2.95 -0.44
CA ASN A 91 10.12 -2.28 0.03
C ASN A 91 9.84 -1.56 1.35
N LEU A 92 10.22 -2.25 2.42
CA LEU A 92 10.11 -1.85 3.81
C LEU A 92 11.48 -1.37 4.34
N HIS A 93 12.43 -1.02 3.47
CA HIS A 93 13.75 -0.52 3.89
C HIS A 93 13.64 0.70 4.82
N ASP A 94 12.64 1.54 4.59
CA ASP A 94 12.39 2.75 5.38
C ASP A 94 11.37 2.52 6.51
N TRP A 95 11.01 1.27 6.79
CA TRP A 95 10.09 0.91 7.87
C TRP A 95 10.75 1.15 9.23
N GLY A 96 10.04 1.77 10.17
CA GLY A 96 10.56 2.06 11.51
C GLY A 96 11.65 3.13 11.57
N LEU A 97 12.09 3.72 10.45
CA LEU A 97 12.90 4.93 10.47
C LEU A 97 12.00 6.08 10.92
N LYS A 98 12.00 6.35 12.24
CA LYS A 98 11.36 7.50 12.87
C LYS A 98 11.71 8.75 12.05
N SER A 99 10.77 9.23 11.24
CA SER A 99 10.97 10.48 10.52
C SER A 99 10.95 11.60 11.55
N ASP A 100 12.10 12.24 11.76
CA ASP A 100 12.32 13.48 12.53
C ASP A 100 11.12 13.92 13.40
N GLY A 101 11.16 13.51 14.67
CA GLY A 101 10.54 14.24 15.79
C GLY A 101 9.02 14.41 15.80
N THR A 102 8.27 13.86 14.85
CA THR A 102 6.80 13.95 14.86
C THR A 102 6.23 12.56 15.09
N GLU A 103 5.72 12.32 16.29
CA GLU A 103 4.97 11.13 16.68
C GLU A 103 3.65 11.02 15.89
N SER A 104 3.71 10.80 14.57
CA SER A 104 2.52 10.42 13.81
C SER A 104 2.22 8.95 14.13
N GLY A 105 1.55 8.72 15.26
CA GLY A 105 1.10 7.39 15.65
C GLY A 105 0.18 6.77 14.59
N LEU A 106 0.02 5.45 14.66
CA LEU A 106 -0.94 4.71 13.83
C LEU A 106 -2.37 5.09 14.25
N ALA A 107 -2.92 6.16 13.69
CA ALA A 107 -4.32 6.51 13.88
C ALA A 107 -5.14 5.83 12.78
N ILE A 108 -5.60 4.61 13.05
CA ILE A 108 -6.62 3.93 12.24
C ILE A 108 -7.96 4.65 12.49
N ARG A 109 -8.69 4.97 11.42
CA ARG A 109 -10.00 5.61 11.54
C ARG A 109 -11.05 4.61 12.01
N ASP A 110 -12.05 5.09 12.75
CA ASP A 110 -13.14 4.25 13.29
C ASP A 110 -13.89 3.46 12.23
N ASP A 111 -14.05 4.02 11.03
CA ASP A 111 -14.70 3.36 9.90
C ASP A 111 -13.83 2.29 9.19
N GLU A 112 -12.51 2.30 9.42
CA GLU A 112 -11.57 1.33 8.85
C GLU A 112 -11.37 0.10 9.73
N TRP A 113 -11.55 0.26 11.05
CA TRP A 113 -11.38 -0.81 12.05
C TRP A 113 -12.10 -2.11 11.73
N PRO A 114 -13.38 -2.12 11.30
CA PRO A 114 -14.08 -3.34 10.96
C PRO A 114 -13.41 -4.13 9.83
N VAL A 115 -12.79 -3.43 8.87
CA VAL A 115 -12.10 -4.07 7.74
C VAL A 115 -10.79 -4.69 8.22
N TYR A 116 -9.98 -3.96 8.98
CA TYR A 116 -8.71 -4.50 9.48
C TYR A 116 -8.89 -5.66 10.46
N LYS A 117 -9.92 -5.62 11.34
CA LYS A 117 -10.26 -6.77 12.20
C LYS A 117 -10.62 -8.01 11.36
N ARG A 118 -11.45 -7.83 10.33
CA ARG A 118 -11.79 -8.93 9.41
C ARG A 118 -10.56 -9.51 8.71
N LEU A 119 -9.62 -8.68 8.25
CA LEU A 119 -8.40 -9.15 7.60
C LEU A 119 -7.50 -9.96 8.55
N VAL A 120 -7.43 -9.56 9.82
CA VAL A 120 -6.76 -10.37 10.86
C VAL A 120 -7.49 -11.70 11.05
N ASP A 121 -8.83 -11.70 11.10
CA ASP A 121 -9.62 -12.93 11.24
C ASP A 121 -9.41 -13.88 10.05
N GLU A 122 -9.39 -13.35 8.82
CA GLU A 122 -9.14 -14.11 7.59
C GLU A 122 -7.73 -14.71 7.54
N THR A 123 -6.77 -14.10 8.24
CA THR A 123 -5.40 -14.61 8.34
C THR A 123 -5.31 -15.86 9.23
N PHE A 124 -6.20 -16.01 10.22
CA PHE A 124 -6.23 -17.14 11.15
C PHE A 124 -7.60 -17.82 11.17
N PRO A 125 -7.92 -18.65 10.17
CA PRO A 125 -9.24 -19.26 10.03
C PRO A 125 -9.55 -20.31 11.12
N SER A 126 -8.55 -20.74 11.91
CA SER A 126 -8.70 -21.76 12.95
C SER A 126 -9.21 -21.18 14.27
N GLU A 127 -10.15 -21.86 14.93
CA GLU A 127 -10.61 -21.47 16.28
C GLU A 127 -9.48 -21.53 17.32
N GLY A 128 -8.48 -22.41 17.13
CA GLY A 128 -7.34 -22.57 18.03
C GLY A 128 -6.38 -21.37 18.08
N GLU A 129 -6.52 -20.42 17.16
CA GLU A 129 -5.65 -19.24 17.03
C GLU A 129 -6.33 -17.96 17.59
N SER A 130 -7.44 -18.12 18.34
CA SER A 130 -8.19 -16.97 18.87
C SER A 130 -7.37 -16.04 19.74
N GLU A 131 -6.39 -16.54 20.48
CA GLU A 131 -5.55 -15.70 21.35
C GLU A 131 -4.55 -14.88 20.54
N ILE A 132 -4.00 -15.45 19.47
CA ILE A 132 -3.10 -14.75 18.54
C ILE A 132 -3.85 -13.62 17.85
N ARG A 133 -5.09 -13.88 17.38
CA ARG A 133 -5.96 -12.86 16.79
C ARG A 133 -6.23 -11.69 17.74
N LYS A 134 -6.65 -11.98 18.97
CA LYS A 134 -6.91 -10.96 20.00
C LYS A 134 -5.66 -10.14 20.31
N GLN A 135 -4.52 -10.81 20.46
CA GLN A 135 -3.25 -10.15 20.74
C GLN A 135 -2.84 -9.23 19.58
N TRP A 136 -2.99 -9.67 18.32
CA TRP A 136 -2.68 -8.83 17.18
C TRP A 136 -3.61 -7.62 17.10
N VAL A 137 -4.93 -7.79 17.24
CA VAL A 137 -5.88 -6.66 17.28
C VAL A 137 -5.50 -5.67 18.38
N LYS A 138 -5.16 -6.15 19.57
CA LYS A 138 -4.69 -5.32 20.69
C LYS A 138 -3.42 -4.54 20.33
N LEU A 139 -2.44 -5.18 19.68
CA LEU A 139 -1.21 -4.50 19.24
C LEU A 139 -1.49 -3.43 18.17
N LEU A 140 -2.47 -3.64 17.28
CA LEU A 140 -2.92 -2.60 16.34
C LEU A 140 -3.57 -1.43 17.10
N GLU A 141 -4.39 -1.70 18.11
CA GLU A 141 -5.07 -0.68 18.94
C GLU A 141 -4.05 0.13 19.76
N GLU A 142 -3.00 -0.53 20.25
CA GLU A 142 -1.84 0.06 20.91
C GLU A 142 -0.84 0.72 19.93
N LYS A 143 -1.17 0.77 18.63
CA LYS A 143 -0.41 1.47 17.58
C LYS A 143 1.00 0.91 17.33
N TRP A 144 1.18 -0.39 17.48
CA TRP A 144 2.45 -1.05 17.20
C TRP A 144 2.70 -1.13 15.69
N GLU A 145 3.85 -0.63 15.24
CA GLU A 145 4.24 -0.65 13.83
C GLU A 145 4.40 -2.08 13.29
N ASP A 146 4.92 -3.00 14.10
CA ASP A 146 5.09 -4.41 13.71
C ASP A 146 3.74 -5.08 13.43
N ALA A 147 2.70 -4.73 14.18
CA ALA A 147 1.36 -5.26 13.97
C ALA A 147 0.76 -4.76 12.64
N LEU A 148 1.06 -3.51 12.24
CA LEU A 148 0.67 -3.01 10.92
C LEU A 148 1.50 -3.64 9.80
N MET A 149 2.79 -3.91 10.04
CA MET A 149 3.63 -4.61 9.07
C MET A 149 3.09 -6.00 8.79
N ALA A 150 2.74 -6.74 9.86
CA ALA A 150 2.11 -8.05 9.76
C ALA A 150 0.81 -7.98 8.93
N LEU A 151 0.02 -6.91 9.08
CA LEU A 151 -1.23 -6.74 8.33
C LEU A 151 -0.98 -6.48 6.85
N LEU A 152 0.02 -5.65 6.54
CA LEU A 152 0.43 -5.38 5.17
C LEU A 152 0.95 -6.65 4.48
N LEU A 153 1.70 -7.49 5.20
CA LEU A 153 2.18 -8.78 4.72
C LEU A 153 1.05 -9.78 4.51
N ALA A 154 0.09 -9.85 5.44
CA ALA A 154 -1.05 -10.75 5.34
C ALA A 154 -1.98 -10.39 4.17
N VAL A 155 -2.21 -9.10 3.94
CA VAL A 155 -3.02 -8.62 2.82
C VAL A 155 -2.32 -8.88 1.48
N CYS A 156 -1.03 -8.59 1.36
CA CYS A 156 -0.31 -8.72 0.10
C CYS A 156 0.10 -10.18 -0.19
N THR A 157 -0.79 -10.96 -0.80
CA THR A 157 -0.60 -12.41 -1.00
C THR A 157 0.34 -12.80 -2.16
N ASN A 158 0.65 -11.87 -3.07
CA ASN A 158 1.46 -12.15 -4.28
C ASN A 158 2.90 -11.59 -4.21
N ILE A 159 3.43 -11.40 -3.01
CA ILE A 159 4.79 -10.89 -2.81
C ILE A 159 5.82 -11.88 -3.38
N ARG A 160 6.66 -11.37 -4.29
CA ARG A 160 7.84 -12.06 -4.83
C ARG A 160 9.14 -11.52 -4.26
N THR A 161 9.14 -10.27 -3.80
CA THR A 161 10.33 -9.61 -3.29
C THR A 161 9.99 -8.80 -2.05
N LEU A 162 10.65 -9.14 -0.94
CA LEU A 162 10.58 -8.39 0.31
C LEU A 162 11.96 -7.75 0.55
N ILE A 163 12.01 -6.43 0.59
CA ILE A 163 13.22 -5.67 0.93
C ILE A 163 13.00 -5.09 2.32
N TYR A 164 13.69 -5.64 3.32
CA TYR A 164 13.63 -5.18 4.70
C TYR A 164 15.05 -4.91 5.19
N ARG A 165 15.25 -3.81 5.93
CA ARG A 165 16.51 -3.55 6.61
C ARG A 165 16.33 -3.89 8.08
N ILE A 166 17.10 -4.85 8.56
CA ILE A 166 17.21 -5.10 9.99
C ILE A 166 18.06 -3.95 10.56
N PRO A 167 17.53 -3.11 11.47
CA PRO A 167 18.36 -2.15 12.19
C PRO A 167 19.45 -2.93 12.95
N LYS A 168 20.70 -2.48 12.80
CA LYS A 168 21.85 -3.03 13.53
C LYS A 168 21.81 -2.61 15.00
#